data_AF-T1CPW9-F1
#
_entry.id   AF-T1CPW9-F1
#
_cell.length_a   1.000
_cell.length_b   1.000
_cell.length_c   1.000
_cell.angle_alpha   90.00
_cell.angle_beta   90.00
_cell.angle_gamma   90.00
#
_symmetry.space_group_name_H-M   'P 1'
#
loop_
_entity.id
_entity.type
_entity.pdbx_description
1 polymer ?
#
loop_
_entity_poly.entity_id
_entity_poly.type
_entity_poly.pdbx_seq_one_letter_code
_entity_poly.pdbx_strand_id
1 'polypeptide(L)'
;MEERDLTPQESLRVIQNMMDQTRRNIEHRSSRPCLIWGYTATAISLLVFFLYPHWGNDANFLWLAIPVVGGLLSWFFLKKGNRRHIPKTQMDKLLDVVWGVMGTNVILLGFIPMQGEILSIVLILIGAATAITAFGADVELLKYSSIFGMTMGYALMILSLPIALKVLIFAITFFLMHCIPGHIMAFQIKRNTHA
;
A
#
# COMPACT_ATOMS: atom_id res chain seq x y z
N MET A 1 -18.58 -37.07 -11.73
CA MET A 1 -17.28 -36.50 -12.13
C MET A 1 -16.25 -37.41 -11.50
N GLU A 2 -15.46 -38.13 -12.28
CA GLU A 2 -14.40 -39.00 -11.72
C GLU A 2 -13.32 -38.12 -11.10
N GLU A 3 -13.05 -38.31 -9.81
CA GLU A 3 -11.88 -37.77 -9.13
C GLU A 3 -10.64 -38.49 -9.70
N ARG A 4 -10.04 -37.92 -10.75
CA ARG A 4 -8.74 -38.39 -11.24
C ARG A 4 -7.69 -38.01 -10.20
N ASP A 5 -7.05 -39.01 -9.59
CA ASP A 5 -5.84 -38.81 -8.79
C ASP A 5 -4.78 -38.12 -9.65
N LEU A 6 -4.52 -36.85 -9.34
CA LEU A 6 -3.49 -36.06 -10.02
C LEU A 6 -2.14 -36.68 -9.71
N THR A 7 -1.35 -36.95 -10.76
CA THR A 7 0.04 -37.36 -10.54
C THR A 7 0.79 -36.25 -9.76
N PRO A 8 1.84 -36.57 -8.98
CA PRO A 8 2.59 -35.57 -8.22
C PRO A 8 3.07 -34.38 -9.07
N GLN A 9 3.42 -34.64 -10.33
CA GLN A 9 3.84 -33.61 -11.30
C GLN A 9 2.68 -32.71 -11.75
N GLU A 10 1.49 -33.28 -11.96
CA GLU A 10 0.28 -32.51 -12.30
C GLU A 10 -0.21 -31.68 -11.11
N SER A 11 -0.17 -32.22 -9.90
CA SER A 11 -0.49 -31.48 -8.67
C SER A 11 0.43 -30.28 -8.46
N LEU A 12 1.75 -30.46 -8.66
CA LEU A 12 2.71 -29.37 -8.60
C LEU A 12 2.44 -28.30 -9.67
N ARG A 13 2.12 -28.72 -10.89
CA ARG A 13 1.80 -27.79 -12.00
C ARG A 13 0.51 -27.00 -11.72
N VAL A 14 -0.49 -27.63 -11.13
CA VAL A 14 -1.73 -26.95 -10.70
C VAL A 14 -1.42 -25.92 -9.61
N ILE A 15 -0.61 -26.27 -8.61
CA ILE A 15 -0.20 -25.35 -7.54
C ILE A 15 0.57 -24.16 -8.12
N GLN A 16 1.54 -24.40 -9.01
CA GLN A 16 2.29 -23.34 -9.70
C GLN A 16 1.36 -22.40 -10.47
N ASN A 17 0.42 -22.95 -11.25
CA ASN A 17 -0.56 -22.14 -11.98
C ASN A 17 -1.45 -21.31 -11.04
N MET A 18 -1.87 -21.88 -9.90
CA MET A 18 -2.66 -21.15 -8.90
C MET A 18 -1.85 -20.03 -8.23
N MET A 19 -0.57 -20.27 -7.92
CA MET A 19 0.33 -19.24 -7.38
C MET A 19 0.56 -18.11 -8.39
N ASP A 20 0.84 -18.43 -9.65
CA ASP A 20 1.02 -17.46 -10.72
C ASP A 20 -0.24 -16.63 -10.97
N GLN A 21 -1.42 -17.26 -10.96
CA GLN A 21 -2.70 -16.55 -11.08
C GLN A 21 -2.95 -15.64 -9.87
N THR A 22 -2.66 -16.10 -8.65
CA THR A 22 -2.79 -15.29 -7.42
C THR A 22 -1.89 -14.06 -7.49
N ARG A 23 -0.62 -14.26 -7.85
CA ARG A 23 0.35 -13.17 -8.04
C ARG A 23 -0.14 -12.14 -9.06
N ARG A 24 -0.54 -12.58 -10.26
CA ARG A 24 -1.03 -11.68 -11.32
C ARG A 24 -2.29 -10.93 -10.90
N ASN A 25 -3.20 -11.59 -10.18
CA ASN A 25 -4.41 -10.96 -9.67
C ASN A 25 -4.09 -9.86 -8.66
N ILE A 26 -3.13 -10.09 -7.76
CA ILE A 26 -2.71 -9.09 -6.78
C ILE A 26 -1.95 -7.96 -7.46
N GLU A 27 -1.03 -8.22 -8.39
CA GLU A 27 -0.34 -7.16 -9.15
C GLU A 27 -1.36 -6.25 -9.87
N HIS A 28 -2.38 -6.85 -10.50
CA HIS A 28 -3.43 -6.09 -11.19
C HIS A 28 -4.36 -5.32 -10.26
N ARG A 29 -4.73 -5.90 -9.11
CA ARG A 29 -5.62 -5.23 -8.13
C ARG A 29 -4.89 -4.18 -7.31
N SER A 30 -3.62 -4.40 -6.98
CA SER A 30 -2.84 -3.53 -6.07
C SER A 30 -2.12 -2.39 -6.80
N SER A 31 -1.85 -2.49 -8.10
CA SER A 31 -1.17 -1.42 -8.86
C SER A 31 -1.90 -0.07 -8.78
N ARG A 32 -3.22 -0.06 -9.03
CA ARG A 32 -4.02 1.18 -9.02
C ARG A 32 -4.14 1.82 -7.63
N PRO A 33 -4.52 1.10 -6.56
CA PRO A 33 -4.50 1.63 -5.20
C PRO A 33 -3.12 2.16 -4.82
N CYS A 34 -2.04 1.42 -5.11
CA CYS A 34 -0.68 1.82 -4.74
C CYS A 34 -0.30 3.19 -5.35
N LEU A 35 -0.65 3.43 -6.61
CA LEU A 35 -0.46 4.73 -7.26
C LEU A 35 -1.34 5.84 -6.65
N ILE A 36 -2.64 5.58 -6.45
CA ILE A 36 -3.57 6.57 -5.90
C ILE A 36 -3.12 7.01 -4.50
N TRP A 37 -2.84 6.05 -3.62
CA TRP A 37 -2.44 6.31 -2.24
C TRP A 37 -1.03 6.91 -2.16
N GLY A 38 -0.09 6.44 -2.99
CA GLY A 38 1.25 7.01 -3.07
C GLY A 38 1.23 8.49 -3.45
N TYR A 39 0.57 8.85 -4.55
CA TYR A 39 0.48 10.25 -4.98
C TYR A 39 -0.30 11.13 -4.01
N THR A 40 -1.39 10.62 -3.45
CA THR A 40 -2.21 11.38 -2.49
C THR A 40 -1.42 11.66 -1.22
N ALA A 41 -0.74 10.66 -0.65
CA ALA A 41 0.08 10.82 0.55
C ALA A 41 1.27 11.76 0.30
N THR A 42 1.97 11.63 -0.82
CA THR A 42 3.08 12.53 -1.15
C THR A 42 2.61 13.97 -1.36
N ALA A 43 1.50 14.18 -2.09
CA ALA A 43 0.96 15.52 -2.35
C ALA A 43 0.50 16.21 -1.06
N ILE A 44 -0.20 15.50 -0.17
CA ILE A 44 -0.63 16.04 1.11
C ILE A 44 0.56 16.30 2.03
N SER A 45 1.57 15.42 2.04
CA SER A 45 2.78 15.64 2.84
C SER A 45 3.53 16.91 2.39
N LEU A 46 3.64 17.15 1.08
CA LEU A 46 4.19 18.39 0.53
C LEU A 46 3.35 19.61 0.96
N LEU A 47 2.03 19.49 0.91
CA LEU A 47 1.12 20.56 1.31
C LEU A 47 1.26 20.88 2.81
N VAL A 48 1.35 19.86 3.68
CA VAL A 48 1.64 20.03 5.10
C VAL A 48 2.99 20.72 5.30
N PHE A 49 4.04 20.32 4.57
CA PHE A 49 5.35 20.96 4.67
C PHE A 49 5.30 22.47 4.40
N PHE A 50 4.56 22.91 3.37
CA PHE A 50 4.41 24.34 3.05
C PHE A 50 3.50 25.10 4.03
N LEU A 51 2.43 24.48 4.53
CA LEU A 51 1.47 25.14 5.42
C LEU A 51 1.88 25.10 6.90
N TYR A 52 2.78 24.19 7.29
CA TYR A 52 3.24 24.04 8.67
C TYR A 52 3.73 25.35 9.32
N PRO A 53 4.51 26.23 8.64
CA PRO A 53 4.94 27.51 9.20
C PRO A 53 3.81 28.50 9.46
N HIS A 54 2.66 28.36 8.78
CA HIS A 54 1.54 29.31 8.88
C HIS A 54 0.45 28.82 9.84
N TRP A 55 0.21 27.51 9.91
CA TRP A 55 -0.93 26.91 10.62
C TRP A 55 -0.52 26.18 11.91
N GLY A 56 0.77 25.92 12.15
CA GLY A 56 1.26 25.27 13.37
C GLY A 56 0.59 23.92 13.62
N ASN A 57 -0.03 23.74 14.79
CA ASN A 57 -0.67 22.49 15.19
C ASN A 57 -1.96 22.16 14.41
N ASP A 58 -2.62 23.16 13.81
CA ASP A 58 -3.82 22.93 12.98
C ASP A 58 -3.47 22.21 11.68
N ALA A 59 -2.20 22.21 11.28
CA ALA A 59 -1.69 21.43 10.17
C ALA A 59 -1.90 19.91 10.38
N ASN A 60 -2.15 19.45 11.61
CA ASN A 60 -2.42 18.03 11.88
C ASN A 60 -3.72 17.54 11.24
N PHE A 61 -4.74 18.40 11.10
CA PHE A 61 -6.00 18.03 10.44
C PHE A 61 -5.82 17.69 8.96
N LEU A 62 -4.77 18.21 8.32
CA LEU A 62 -4.46 17.87 6.93
C LEU A 62 -4.03 16.41 6.75
N TRP A 63 -3.52 15.75 7.80
CA TRP A 63 -3.22 14.32 7.73
C TRP A 63 -4.48 13.47 7.57
N LEU A 64 -5.61 13.91 8.14
CA LEU A 64 -6.92 13.28 7.93
C LEU A 64 -7.44 13.48 6.51
N ALA A 65 -6.89 14.43 5.74
CA ALA A 65 -7.22 14.56 4.33
C ALA A 65 -6.72 13.35 3.51
N ILE A 66 -5.65 12.66 3.94
CA ILE A 66 -5.11 11.48 3.24
C ILE A 66 -6.17 10.37 3.15
N PRO A 67 -6.75 9.86 4.26
CA PRO A 67 -7.76 8.81 4.18
C PRO A 67 -9.04 9.28 3.48
N VAL A 68 -9.44 10.54 3.62
CA VAL A 68 -10.62 11.10 2.95
C VAL A 68 -10.43 11.13 1.44
N VAL A 69 -9.37 11.79 0.97
CA VAL A 69 -9.08 11.94 -0.46
C VAL A 69 -8.70 10.59 -1.08
N GLY A 70 -7.81 9.84 -0.43
CA GLY A 70 -7.38 8.52 -0.89
C GLY A 70 -8.53 7.52 -0.96
N GLY A 71 -9.43 7.53 0.03
CA GLY A 71 -10.64 6.71 0.06
C GLY A 71 -11.63 7.08 -1.05
N LEU A 72 -11.89 8.38 -1.25
CA LEU A 72 -12.79 8.87 -2.31
C LEU A 72 -12.26 8.54 -3.70
N LEU A 73 -10.96 8.80 -3.98
CA LEU A 73 -10.33 8.42 -5.24
C LEU A 73 -10.37 6.91 -5.44
N SER A 74 -10.02 6.14 -4.41
CA SER A 74 -10.08 4.68 -4.46
C SER A 74 -11.47 4.21 -4.83
N TRP A 75 -12.52 4.69 -4.15
CA TRP A 75 -13.90 4.33 -4.46
C TRP A 75 -14.29 4.67 -5.90
N PHE A 76 -13.94 5.87 -6.38
CA PHE A 76 -14.28 6.31 -7.73
C PHE A 76 -13.56 5.51 -8.83
N PHE A 77 -12.24 5.34 -8.71
CA PHE A 77 -11.42 4.68 -9.73
C PHE A 77 -11.50 3.15 -9.67
N LEU A 78 -11.62 2.55 -8.49
CA LEU A 78 -11.74 1.08 -8.34
C LEU A 78 -13.13 0.60 -8.75
N LYS A 79 -14.21 1.34 -8.44
CA LYS A 79 -15.58 0.99 -8.87
C LYS A 79 -15.71 0.96 -10.40
N LYS A 80 -15.02 1.85 -11.10
CA LYS A 80 -15.00 1.87 -12.58
C LYS A 80 -14.24 0.69 -13.19
N GLY A 81 -13.22 0.16 -12.49
CA GLY A 81 -12.42 -0.99 -12.92
C GLY A 81 -13.02 -2.36 -12.60
N ASN A 82 -13.93 -2.46 -11.64
CA ASN A 82 -14.47 -3.72 -11.12
C ASN A 82 -15.52 -4.41 -12.04
N ARG A 83 -15.64 -3.98 -13.31
CA ARG A 83 -16.51 -4.63 -14.31
C ARG A 83 -16.03 -6.03 -14.74
N ARG A 84 -14.78 -6.41 -14.41
CA ARG A 84 -14.31 -7.79 -14.55
C ARG A 84 -14.53 -8.53 -13.24
N HIS A 85 -15.58 -9.34 -13.20
CA HIS A 85 -15.94 -10.25 -12.10
C HIS A 85 -14.86 -11.35 -11.93
N ILE A 86 -13.67 -10.97 -11.47
CA ILE A 86 -12.65 -11.95 -11.07
C ILE A 86 -13.04 -12.42 -9.65
N PRO A 87 -13.35 -13.71 -9.45
CA PRO A 87 -13.72 -14.22 -8.13
C PRO A 87 -12.60 -13.96 -7.12
N LYS A 88 -12.96 -13.43 -5.94
CA LYS A 88 -11.99 -13.17 -4.87
C LYS A 88 -11.42 -14.49 -4.36
N THR A 89 -10.11 -14.61 -4.38
CA THR A 89 -9.37 -15.71 -3.76
C THR A 89 -9.40 -15.59 -2.23
N GLN A 90 -9.00 -16.65 -1.52
CA GLN A 90 -8.82 -16.58 -0.06
C GLN A 90 -7.77 -15.53 0.34
N MET A 91 -6.72 -15.39 -0.47
CA MET A 91 -5.70 -14.35 -0.28
C MET A 91 -6.31 -12.94 -0.42
N ASP A 92 -7.17 -12.70 -1.40
CA ASP A 92 -7.84 -11.40 -1.55
C ASP A 92 -8.66 -11.01 -0.31
N LYS A 93 -9.34 -11.97 0.32
CA LYS A 93 -10.08 -11.73 1.56
C LYS A 93 -9.15 -11.39 2.73
N LEU A 94 -8.02 -12.10 2.84
CA LEU A 94 -7.02 -11.81 3.87
C LEU A 94 -6.46 -10.39 3.69
N LEU A 95 -6.15 -10.00 2.46
CA LEU A 95 -5.68 -8.64 2.15
C LEU A 95 -6.72 -7.59 2.51
N ASP A 96 -8.00 -7.80 2.16
CA ASP A 96 -9.08 -6.88 2.55
C ASP A 96 -9.16 -6.71 4.08
N VAL A 97 -9.02 -7.79 4.84
CA VAL A 97 -9.01 -7.74 6.32
C VAL A 97 -7.77 -7.01 6.84
N VAL A 98 -6.58 -7.33 6.35
CA VAL A 98 -5.32 -6.67 6.75
C VAL A 98 -5.41 -5.16 6.51
N TRP A 99 -5.82 -4.75 5.32
CA TRP A 99 -5.97 -3.33 4.99
C TRP A 99 -7.10 -2.66 5.78
N GLY A 100 -8.19 -3.37 6.08
CA GLY A 100 -9.25 -2.88 6.96
C GLY A 100 -8.75 -2.61 8.38
N VAL A 101 -8.02 -3.55 8.98
CA VAL A 101 -7.45 -3.41 10.33
C VAL A 101 -6.40 -2.30 10.37
N MET A 102 -5.45 -2.31 9.43
CA MET A 102 -4.38 -1.32 9.37
C MET A 102 -4.92 0.09 9.10
N GLY A 103 -5.85 0.22 8.14
CA GLY A 103 -6.50 1.50 7.83
C GLY A 103 -7.31 2.05 9.00
N THR A 104 -8.03 1.19 9.73
CA THR A 104 -8.77 1.60 10.93
C THR A 104 -7.82 2.14 12.01
N ASN A 105 -6.67 1.46 12.23
CA ASN A 105 -5.66 1.94 13.17
C ASN A 105 -5.10 3.32 12.77
N VAL A 106 -4.79 3.53 11.49
CA VAL A 106 -4.30 4.83 10.98
C VAL A 106 -5.32 5.95 11.24
N ILE A 107 -6.61 5.70 11.01
CA ILE A 107 -7.68 6.69 11.24
C ILE A 107 -7.79 7.01 12.73
N LEU A 108 -7.82 5.99 13.59
CA LEU A 108 -7.92 6.17 15.05
C LEU A 108 -6.72 6.93 15.61
N LEU A 109 -5.51 6.61 15.17
CA LEU A 109 -4.29 7.32 15.55
C LEU A 109 -4.34 8.80 15.13
N GLY A 110 -4.99 9.12 14.01
CA GLY A 110 -5.18 10.49 13.53
C GLY A 110 -5.95 11.41 14.49
N PHE A 111 -6.75 10.85 15.41
CA PHE A 111 -7.46 11.62 16.45
C PHE A 111 -6.64 11.81 17.73
N ILE A 112 -5.54 11.06 17.88
CA ILE A 112 -4.67 11.17 19.06
C ILE A 112 -3.65 12.28 18.78
N PRO A 113 -3.49 13.29 19.67
CA PRO A 113 -2.50 14.34 19.51
C PRO A 113 -1.08 13.83 19.83
N MET A 114 -0.57 12.90 19.01
CA MET A 114 0.82 12.43 19.07
C MET A 114 1.68 13.35 18.19
N GLN A 115 2.37 14.29 18.82
CA GLN A 115 3.22 15.27 18.15
C GLN A 115 4.38 14.57 17.40
N GLY A 116 4.35 14.59 16.06
CA GLY A 116 5.45 14.15 15.19
C GLY A 116 5.67 12.64 15.05
N GLU A 117 5.37 11.85 16.09
CA GLU A 117 5.58 10.38 16.08
C GLU A 117 4.53 9.61 15.28
N ILE A 118 3.37 10.22 15.03
CA ILE A 118 2.31 9.61 14.24
C ILE A 118 2.79 9.22 12.83
N LEU A 119 3.69 10.01 12.24
CA LEU A 119 4.24 9.75 10.90
C LEU A 119 5.05 8.45 10.88
N SER A 120 5.87 8.24 11.91
CA SER A 120 6.67 7.03 12.10
C SER A 120 5.76 5.80 12.23
N ILE A 121 4.73 5.89 13.08
CA ILE A 121 3.79 4.78 13.34
C ILE A 121 2.99 4.45 12.07
N VAL A 122 2.49 5.46 11.36
CA VAL A 122 1.77 5.26 10.10
C VAL A 122 2.66 4.58 9.05
N LEU A 123 3.93 5.00 8.96
CA LEU A 123 4.87 4.40 8.02
C LEU A 123 5.16 2.92 8.37
N ILE A 124 5.25 2.57 9.66
CA ILE A 124 5.40 1.19 10.13
C ILE A 124 4.14 0.37 9.81
N LEU A 125 2.95 0.88 10.12
CA LEU A 125 1.67 0.17 9.88
C LEU A 125 1.45 -0.11 8.39
N ILE A 126 1.67 0.91 7.56
CA ILE A 126 1.54 0.78 6.11
C ILE A 126 2.66 -0.11 5.55
N GLY A 127 3.89 0.02 6.06
CA GLY A 127 5.00 -0.89 5.77
C GLY A 127 4.68 -2.36 6.04
N ALA A 128 4.06 -2.64 7.17
CA ALA A 128 3.61 -3.99 7.53
C ALA A 128 2.48 -4.48 6.62
N ALA A 129 1.48 -3.64 6.34
CA ALA A 129 0.36 -3.98 5.44
C ALA A 129 0.85 -4.34 4.03
N THR A 130 1.76 -3.53 3.48
CA THR A 130 2.34 -3.79 2.16
C THR A 130 3.29 -4.98 2.20
N ALA A 131 4.03 -5.21 3.29
CA ALA A 131 4.88 -6.40 3.43
C ALA A 131 4.03 -7.67 3.38
N ILE A 132 2.95 -7.75 4.15
CA ILE A 132 2.01 -8.89 4.10
C ILE A 132 1.47 -9.08 2.68
N THR A 133 1.12 -7.99 2.00
CA THR A 133 0.68 -8.01 0.60
C THR A 133 1.79 -8.53 -0.33
N ALA A 134 3.03 -8.10 -0.12
CA ALA A 134 4.19 -8.46 -0.91
C ALA A 134 4.58 -9.94 -0.78
N PHE A 135 4.58 -10.44 0.45
CA PHE A 135 4.88 -11.83 0.76
C PHE A 135 3.74 -12.74 0.30
N GLY A 136 2.48 -12.34 0.48
CA GLY A 136 1.32 -13.08 -0.02
C GLY A 136 1.26 -13.14 -1.55
N ALA A 137 1.76 -12.11 -2.25
CA ALA A 137 1.78 -12.06 -3.71
C ALA A 137 3.06 -12.60 -4.35
N ASP A 138 4.08 -12.92 -3.54
CA ASP A 138 5.43 -13.27 -3.99
C ASP A 138 6.05 -12.26 -4.97
N VAL A 139 5.81 -10.96 -4.74
CA VAL A 139 6.34 -9.87 -5.58
C VAL A 139 7.59 -9.28 -4.92
N GLU A 140 8.77 -9.67 -5.40
CA GLU A 140 10.07 -9.26 -4.85
C GLU A 140 10.21 -7.74 -4.69
N LEU A 141 9.84 -6.97 -5.71
CA LEU A 141 9.92 -5.51 -5.68
C LEU A 141 9.13 -4.91 -4.51
N LEU A 142 7.94 -5.45 -4.26
CA LEU A 142 7.08 -5.02 -3.16
C LEU A 142 7.65 -5.42 -1.79
N LYS A 143 8.36 -6.55 -1.71
CA LYS A 143 9.01 -7.00 -0.47
C LYS A 143 10.12 -6.03 -0.08
N TYR A 144 11.02 -5.71 -1.00
CA TYR A 144 12.12 -4.78 -0.75
C TYR A 144 11.61 -3.37 -0.43
N SER A 145 10.62 -2.87 -1.17
CA SER A 145 10.05 -1.54 -0.91
C SER A 145 9.35 -1.47 0.46
N SER A 146 8.66 -2.55 0.86
CA SER A 146 7.97 -2.60 2.15
C SER A 146 8.92 -2.66 3.32
N ILE A 147 9.97 -3.48 3.23
CA ILE A 147 11.02 -3.55 4.26
C ILE A 147 11.69 -2.18 4.41
N PHE A 148 12.01 -1.51 3.28
CA PHE A 148 12.58 -0.16 3.31
C PHE A 148 11.65 0.87 3.97
N GLY A 149 10.35 0.85 3.65
CA GLY A 149 9.37 1.73 4.30
C GLY A 149 9.30 1.50 5.81
N MET A 150 9.29 0.24 6.23
CA MET A 150 9.21 -0.13 7.63
C MET A 150 10.48 0.25 8.40
N THR A 151 11.66 0.03 7.82
CA THR A 151 12.94 0.44 8.44
C THR A 151 13.03 1.95 8.57
N MET A 152 12.58 2.72 7.57
CA MET A 152 12.50 4.18 7.71
C MET A 152 11.48 4.64 8.75
N GLY A 153 10.37 3.92 8.92
CA GLY A 153 9.42 4.17 9.99
C GLY A 153 10.07 4.06 11.38
N TYR A 154 10.81 2.98 11.64
CA TYR A 154 11.56 2.84 12.88
C TYR A 154 12.69 3.88 13.01
N ALA A 155 13.40 4.20 11.92
CA ALA A 155 14.43 5.23 11.94
C ALA A 155 13.87 6.60 12.33
N LEU A 156 12.70 7.00 11.80
CA LEU A 156 12.04 8.27 12.15
C LEU A 156 11.51 8.31 13.60
N MET A 157 11.23 7.15 14.19
CA MET A 157 10.82 7.02 15.59
C MET A 157 12.03 7.17 16.53
N ILE A 158 13.19 6.60 16.17
CA ILE A 158 14.40 6.66 16.99
C ILE A 158 15.10 8.03 16.85
N LEU A 159 15.13 8.57 15.64
CA LEU A 159 15.79 9.84 15.35
C LEU A 159 14.89 11.02 15.76
N SER A 160 15.36 11.79 16.74
CA SER A 160 14.72 13.04 17.16
C SER A 160 14.99 14.16 16.16
N LEU A 161 14.30 14.11 15.02
CA LEU A 161 14.38 15.11 13.95
C LEU A 161 13.29 16.19 14.08
N PRO A 162 13.54 17.43 13.61
CA PRO A 162 12.52 18.43 13.41
C PRO A 162 11.38 17.90 12.55
N ILE A 163 10.14 18.27 12.89
CA ILE A 163 8.94 17.75 12.22
C ILE A 163 8.91 18.03 10.72
N ALA A 164 9.44 19.18 10.27
CA ALA A 164 9.57 19.50 8.86
C ALA A 164 10.42 18.46 8.10
N LEU A 165 11.52 17.98 8.70
CA LEU A 165 12.35 16.92 8.12
C LEU A 165 11.66 15.56 8.19
N LYS A 166 10.95 15.25 9.28
CA LYS A 166 10.15 14.02 9.39
C LYS A 166 9.09 13.95 8.28
N VAL A 167 8.39 15.05 8.00
CA VAL A 167 7.40 15.15 6.92
C VAL A 167 8.04 14.94 5.55
N LEU A 168 9.20 15.53 5.30
CA LEU A 168 9.91 15.38 4.03
C LEU A 168 10.38 13.94 3.81
N ILE A 169 11.01 13.33 4.81
CA ILE A 169 11.48 11.93 4.75
C ILE A 169 10.27 10.99 4.59
N PHE A 170 9.17 11.25 5.28
CA PHE A 170 7.93 10.51 5.11
C PHE A 170 7.44 10.59 3.66
N ALA A 171 7.37 11.80 3.08
CA ALA A 171 6.91 12.00 1.70
C ALA A 171 7.77 11.26 0.66
N ILE A 172 9.10 11.35 0.80
CA ILE A 172 10.06 10.67 -0.07
C ILE A 172 9.93 9.16 0.09
N THR A 173 9.85 8.66 1.33
CA THR A 173 9.74 7.22 1.60
C THR A 173 8.44 6.66 1.04
N PHE A 174 7.31 7.34 1.24
CA PHE A 174 6.03 6.95 0.65
C PHE A 174 6.08 6.92 -0.87
N PHE A 175 6.68 7.93 -1.48
CA PHE A 175 6.84 8.00 -2.93
C PHE A 175 7.65 6.80 -3.46
N LEU A 176 8.82 6.52 -2.86
CA LEU A 176 9.66 5.39 -3.26
C LEU A 176 8.98 4.05 -3.03
N MET A 177 8.26 3.91 -1.92
CA MET A 177 7.64 2.66 -1.50
C MET A 177 6.37 2.32 -2.30
N HIS A 178 5.57 3.32 -2.69
CA HIS A 178 4.28 3.11 -3.35
C HIS A 178 4.27 3.52 -4.83
N CYS A 179 4.85 4.67 -5.20
CA CYS A 179 4.78 5.13 -6.59
C CYS A 179 5.65 4.28 -7.50
N ILE A 180 6.88 3.94 -7.09
CA ILE A 180 7.79 3.12 -7.90
C ILE A 180 7.19 1.74 -8.18
N PRO A 181 6.76 0.96 -7.18
CA PRO A 181 6.20 -0.36 -7.46
C PRO A 181 4.85 -0.28 -8.16
N GLY A 182 4.04 0.74 -7.87
CA GLY A 182 2.79 1.01 -8.58
C GLY A 182 2.98 1.16 -10.09
N HIS A 183 3.98 1.94 -10.52
CA HIS A 183 4.31 2.14 -11.94
C HIS A 183 4.89 0.90 -12.59
N ILE A 184 5.78 0.19 -11.90
CA ILE A 184 6.38 -1.04 -12.42
C ILE A 184 5.32 -2.12 -12.63
N MET A 185 4.41 -2.31 -11.66
CA MET A 185 3.27 -3.22 -11.83
C MET A 185 2.36 -2.79 -12.99
N ALA A 186 2.09 -1.48 -13.13
CA ALA A 186 1.28 -0.97 -14.24
C ALA A 186 1.94 -1.24 -15.61
N PHE A 187 3.27 -1.13 -15.69
CA PHE A 187 4.03 -1.45 -16.89
C PHE A 187 4.02 -2.96 -17.20
N GLN A 188 4.21 -3.81 -16.20
CA GLN A 188 4.16 -5.27 -16.36
C GLN A 188 2.78 -5.76 -16.84
N ILE A 189 1.69 -5.19 -16.31
CA ILE A 189 0.32 -5.49 -16.76
C ILE A 189 0.13 -5.14 -18.23
N LYS A 190 0.59 -3.96 -18.66
CA LYS A 190 0.52 -3.56 -20.09
C LYS A 190 1.32 -4.50 -20.97
N ARG A 191 2.55 -4.84 -20.57
CA ARG A 191 3.42 -5.73 -21.36
C ARG A 191 2.80 -7.11 -21.56
N ASN A 192 2.22 -7.69 -20.51
CA ASN A 192 1.59 -9.02 -20.57
C ASN A 192 0.23 -9.02 -21.28
N THR A 193 -0.38 -7.86 -21.54
CA THR A 193 -1.63 -7.76 -22.32
C THR A 193 -1.37 -7.71 -23.83
N HIS A 194 -0.13 -7.40 -24.23
CA HIS A 194 0.30 -7.28 -25.64
C HIS A 194 1.23 -8.41 -26.10
N ALA A 195 1.52 -9.39 -25.24
CA ALA A 195 2.28 -10.61 -25.55
C ALA A 195 1.31 -11.80 -25.64
#